data_AF-A0A915CNF1-F1
#
_entry.id   AF-A0A915CNF1-F1
#
_cell.length_a   1.000
_cell.length_b   1.000
_cell.length_c   1.000
_cell.angle_alpha   90.00
_cell.angle_beta   90.00
_cell.angle_gamma   90.00
#
_symmetry.space_group_name_H-M   'P 1'
#
loop_
_entity.id
_entity.type
_entity.pdbx_description
1 polymer ?
#
loop_
_entity_poly.entity_id
_entity_poly.type
_entity_poly.pdbx_seq_one_letter_code
_entity_poly.pdbx_strand_id
1 'polypeptide(L)'
;MQTRVLPDGSRICSLLPTDELKTHRYDDARTLYEGARRVGGFVVEGYGQTECVAACTVSFEGDFVPGHVGAPSPCNAVKLIDVPEMNYFAKDQVGEMPEETKLTLDADGWLHTGDIGKWTDRGTLKIVDRKKHIFKLSQGEYVAPEKIECIYLSSKYVAQCFVYGESLKSRLVGVIVPNQEILTRIAEFKLDVGRGCSFEELCNSTEVKELVLEDILEVGKAAGLASLNR
;
A
#
# COMPACT_ATOMS: atom_id res chain seq x y z
N MET A 1 22.79 -9.58 16.87
CA MET A 1 21.51 -10.32 16.74
C MET A 1 21.78 -11.80 16.97
N GLN A 2 21.43 -12.33 18.14
CA GLN A 2 21.57 -13.76 18.42
C GLN A 2 20.33 -14.48 17.91
N THR A 3 20.48 -15.28 16.86
CA THR A 3 19.44 -16.19 16.38
C THR A 3 19.43 -17.43 17.28
N ARG A 4 18.26 -17.81 17.82
CA ARG A 4 18.07 -19.08 18.55
C ARG A 4 17.33 -20.06 17.66
N VAL A 5 17.77 -21.33 17.68
CA VAL A 5 17.07 -22.44 17.03
C VAL A 5 16.08 -23.04 18.04
N LEU A 6 14.80 -23.12 17.66
CA LEU A 6 13.75 -23.75 18.44
C LEU A 6 13.82 -25.29 18.36
N PRO A 7 13.17 -26.02 19.28
CA PRO A 7 13.15 -27.49 19.27
C PRO A 7 12.59 -28.12 17.98
N ASP A 8 11.77 -27.38 17.23
CA ASP A 8 11.21 -27.80 15.93
C ASP A 8 12.13 -27.49 14.73
N GLY A 9 13.30 -26.89 14.99
CA GLY A 9 14.28 -26.50 13.98
C GLY A 9 14.09 -25.11 13.39
N SER A 10 13.02 -24.38 13.74
CA SER A 10 12.80 -23.00 13.28
C SER A 10 13.75 -22.00 13.97
N ARG A 11 14.02 -20.85 13.35
CA ARG A 11 14.94 -19.81 13.87
C ARG A 11 14.19 -18.52 14.18
N ILE A 12 14.42 -17.94 15.35
CA ILE A 12 13.84 -16.65 15.76
C ILE A 12 14.95 -15.61 15.98
N CYS A 13 14.75 -14.39 15.48
CA CYS A 13 15.76 -13.33 15.45
C CYS A 13 15.65 -12.30 16.61
N SER A 14 14.59 -12.32 17.41
CA SER A 14 14.47 -11.46 18.60
C SER A 14 13.48 -12.04 19.60
N LEU A 15 13.80 -12.01 20.88
CA LEU A 15 12.96 -12.49 21.98
C LEU A 15 12.85 -11.39 23.04
N LEU A 16 11.62 -11.06 23.44
CA LEU A 16 11.39 -10.28 24.66
C LEU A 16 11.75 -11.15 25.88
N PRO A 17 12.09 -10.56 27.05
CA PRO A 17 12.66 -11.29 28.20
C PRO A 17 11.80 -12.42 28.78
N THR A 18 10.52 -12.52 28.40
CA THR A 18 9.55 -13.44 28.99
C THR A 18 9.32 -14.72 28.19
N ASP A 19 10.09 -15.02 27.14
CA ASP A 19 9.91 -16.19 26.27
C ASP A 19 8.50 -16.31 25.61
N GLU A 20 7.65 -15.29 25.76
CA GLU A 20 6.32 -15.18 25.15
C GLU A 20 6.37 -14.37 23.85
N LEU A 21 5.98 -15.00 22.74
CA LEU A 21 5.79 -14.32 21.47
C LEU A 21 4.48 -13.50 21.52
N LYS A 22 4.56 -12.21 21.87
CA LYS A 22 3.42 -11.31 21.73
C LYS A 22 3.27 -10.85 20.29
N THR A 23 2.27 -11.39 19.61
CA THR A 23 1.84 -10.90 18.29
C THR A 23 1.05 -9.61 18.48
N HIS A 24 1.62 -8.49 18.04
CA HIS A 24 0.91 -7.23 17.92
C HIS A 24 0.48 -7.05 16.46
N ARG A 25 -0.83 -7.04 16.21
CA ARG A 25 -1.38 -6.55 14.93
C ARG A 25 -1.33 -5.02 14.99
N TYR A 26 -0.72 -4.43 13.97
CA TYR A 26 -0.71 -2.98 13.77
C TYR A 26 -1.66 -2.67 12.63
N ASP A 27 -2.65 -1.82 12.89
CA ASP A 27 -3.72 -1.53 11.93
C ASP A 27 -3.28 -0.53 10.86
N ASP A 28 -2.17 0.18 11.08
CA ASP A 28 -1.59 1.13 10.14
C ASP A 28 -0.06 1.28 10.31
N ALA A 29 0.59 1.94 9.35
CA ALA A 29 2.03 2.18 9.41
C ALA A 29 2.43 2.96 10.68
N ARG A 30 1.64 3.94 11.12
CA ARG A 30 1.98 4.75 12.29
C ARG A 30 2.04 3.92 13.57
N THR A 31 1.04 3.08 13.80
CA THR A 31 0.96 2.18 14.95
C THR A 31 2.08 1.15 14.93
N LEU A 32 2.50 0.69 13.75
CA LEU A 32 3.68 -0.17 13.58
C LEU A 32 4.97 0.54 14.02
N TYR A 33 5.21 1.78 13.58
CA TYR A 33 6.38 2.56 13.98
C TYR A 33 6.37 2.84 15.50
N GLU A 34 5.23 3.24 16.05
CA GLU A 34 5.08 3.47 17.49
C GLU A 34 5.30 2.19 18.31
N GLY A 35 4.82 1.04 17.81
CA GLY A 35 4.98 -0.26 18.43
C GLY A 35 6.43 -0.76 18.41
N ALA A 36 7.08 -0.70 17.24
CA ALA A 36 8.50 -1.04 17.11
C ALA A 36 9.36 -0.23 18.07
N ARG A 37 9.09 1.08 18.19
CA ARG A 37 9.80 1.96 19.11
C ARG A 37 9.65 1.55 20.58
N ARG A 38 8.46 1.11 21.00
CA ARG A 38 8.21 0.67 22.40
C ARG A 38 9.05 -0.53 22.81
N VAL A 39 9.44 -1.38 21.86
CA VAL A 39 10.29 -2.56 22.11
C VAL A 39 11.77 -2.30 21.80
N GLY A 40 12.16 -1.04 21.57
CA GLY A 40 13.53 -0.66 21.24
C GLY A 40 13.95 -1.02 19.81
N GLY A 41 12.99 -1.34 18.93
CA GLY A 41 13.21 -1.54 17.51
C GLY A 41 12.88 -0.29 16.69
N PHE A 42 13.28 -0.31 15.42
CA PHE A 42 12.93 0.71 14.43
C PHE A 42 12.47 0.05 13.13
N VAL A 43 11.64 0.76 12.38
CA VAL A 43 11.14 0.33 11.07
C VAL A 43 11.83 1.20 10.02
N VAL A 44 12.28 0.57 8.95
CA VAL A 44 12.77 1.28 7.77
C VAL A 44 11.93 0.88 6.56
N GLU A 45 11.51 1.86 5.79
CA GLU A 45 10.86 1.69 4.50
C GLU A 45 11.94 1.77 3.42
N GLY A 46 11.96 0.79 2.52
CA GLY A 46 12.86 0.78 1.39
C GLY A 46 12.12 0.40 0.12
N TYR A 47 12.54 0.98 -0.99
CA TYR A 47 12.07 0.62 -2.32
C TYR A 47 13.22 0.12 -3.16
N GLY A 48 12.98 -0.91 -3.95
CA GLY A 48 13.85 -1.31 -5.03
C GLY A 48 13.28 -2.48 -5.82
N GLN A 49 14.00 -2.86 -6.87
CA GLN A 49 13.58 -3.86 -7.85
C GLN A 49 14.64 -4.96 -7.99
N THR A 50 14.26 -6.12 -8.51
CA THR A 50 15.19 -7.24 -8.75
C THR A 50 16.34 -6.85 -9.68
N GLU A 51 16.03 -5.99 -10.64
CA GLU A 51 16.90 -5.43 -11.65
C GLU A 51 17.94 -4.47 -11.06
N CYS A 52 17.76 -4.03 -9.82
CA CYS A 52 18.62 -3.05 -9.15
C CYS A 52 19.27 -3.59 -7.87
N VAL A 53 19.29 -4.92 -7.73
CA VAL A 53 20.02 -5.64 -6.66
C VAL A 53 19.56 -5.19 -5.26
N ALA A 54 18.28 -5.39 -4.97
CA ALA A 54 17.60 -5.10 -3.71
C ALA A 54 17.20 -3.62 -3.54
N ALA A 55 17.50 -2.98 -2.40
CA ALA A 55 16.93 -1.67 -2.05
C ALA A 55 17.67 -0.52 -2.76
N CYS A 56 16.94 0.20 -3.60
CA CYS A 56 17.43 1.36 -4.32
C CYS A 56 17.43 2.63 -3.45
N THR A 57 16.38 2.76 -2.64
CA THR A 57 16.19 3.83 -1.67
C THR A 57 15.81 3.21 -0.33
N VAL A 58 16.24 3.84 0.76
CA VAL A 58 15.90 3.39 2.11
C VAL A 58 15.78 4.59 3.06
N SER A 59 14.80 4.54 3.96
CA SER A 59 14.66 5.49 5.06
C SER A 59 15.75 5.25 6.12
N PHE A 60 16.19 6.31 6.79
CA PHE A 60 17.25 6.21 7.80
C PHE A 60 16.71 5.84 9.18
N GLU A 61 17.57 5.22 9.99
CA GLU A 61 17.31 5.04 11.42
C GLU A 61 17.13 6.43 12.08
N GLY A 62 15.98 6.63 12.71
CA GLY A 62 15.57 7.93 13.28
C GLY A 62 14.65 8.76 12.40
N ASP A 63 14.37 8.33 11.18
CA ASP A 63 13.28 8.87 10.37
C ASP A 63 11.97 8.17 10.75
N PHE A 64 11.07 8.92 11.39
CA PHE A 64 9.80 8.40 11.90
C PHE A 64 8.61 8.87 11.07
N VAL A 65 8.85 9.45 9.89
CA VAL A 65 7.78 9.89 9.00
C VAL A 65 7.38 8.72 8.11
N PRO A 66 6.16 8.17 8.25
CA PRO A 66 5.73 7.05 7.43
C PRO A 66 5.36 7.49 6.00
N GLY A 67 5.40 6.54 5.06
CA GLY A 67 4.88 6.72 3.71
C GLY A 67 5.86 7.35 2.73
N HIS A 68 7.16 7.14 2.94
CA HIS A 68 8.23 7.46 2.00
C HIS A 68 9.31 6.38 2.04
N VAL A 69 10.00 6.18 0.94
CA VAL A 69 11.02 5.14 0.79
C VAL A 69 12.44 5.65 1.05
N GLY A 70 12.55 6.89 1.54
CA GLY A 70 13.79 7.49 1.99
C GLY A 70 14.63 8.07 0.88
N ALA A 71 15.94 8.21 1.12
CA ALA A 71 16.85 8.78 0.12
C ALA A 71 17.47 7.67 -0.75
N PRO A 72 17.95 8.00 -1.96
CA PRO A 72 18.76 7.07 -2.74
C PRO A 72 19.96 6.54 -1.96
N SER A 73 20.21 5.25 -2.08
CA SER A 73 21.43 4.64 -1.56
C SER A 73 22.65 5.31 -2.19
N PRO A 74 23.80 5.43 -1.49
CA PRO A 74 24.98 6.14 -2.00
C PRO A 74 25.54 5.63 -3.34
N CYS A 75 25.22 4.39 -3.71
CA CYS A 75 25.62 3.77 -4.97
C CYS A 75 24.62 3.98 -6.12
N ASN A 76 23.50 4.66 -5.87
CA ASN A 76 22.39 4.77 -6.81
C ASN A 76 22.12 6.23 -7.16
N ALA A 77 21.82 6.48 -8.44
CA ALA A 77 21.32 7.76 -8.92
C ALA A 77 19.85 7.60 -9.32
N VAL A 78 19.01 8.52 -8.85
CA VAL A 78 17.57 8.58 -9.19
C VAL A 78 17.30 9.94 -9.83
N LYS A 79 16.73 9.93 -11.03
CA LYS A 79 16.15 11.13 -11.66
C LYS A 79 14.65 10.92 -11.85
N LEU A 80 13.90 12.00 -12.02
CA LEU A 80 12.51 11.94 -12.46
C LEU A 80 12.43 12.39 -13.92
N ILE A 81 11.66 11.68 -14.74
CA ILE A 81 11.34 12.07 -16.11
C ILE A 81 9.86 12.35 -16.25
N ASP A 82 9.52 13.25 -17.17
CA ASP A 82 8.15 13.62 -17.44
C ASP A 82 7.36 12.41 -17.97
N VAL A 83 6.11 12.30 -17.51
CA VAL A 83 5.11 11.35 -18.02
C VAL A 83 3.88 12.18 -18.43
N PRO A 84 3.93 12.85 -19.60
CA PRO A 84 2.88 13.77 -20.03
C PRO A 84 1.50 13.09 -20.16
N GLU A 85 1.50 11.81 -20.52
CA GLU A 85 0.29 10.97 -20.61
C GLU A 85 -0.44 10.81 -19.27
N MET A 86 0.27 10.95 -18.15
CA MET A 86 -0.28 10.88 -16.79
C MET A 86 -0.30 12.25 -16.09
N ASN A 87 0.00 13.32 -16.83
CA ASN A 87 0.11 14.69 -16.29
C ASN A 87 1.12 14.81 -15.13
N TYR A 88 2.15 13.98 -15.12
CA TYR A 88 3.28 14.06 -14.18
C TYR A 88 4.47 14.72 -14.87
N PHE A 89 5.04 15.74 -14.24
CA PHE A 89 6.19 16.47 -14.75
C PHE A 89 7.26 16.59 -13.67
N ALA A 90 8.50 16.30 -14.03
CA ALA A 90 9.64 16.36 -13.14
C ALA A 90 9.83 17.76 -12.53
N LYS A 91 9.41 18.82 -13.25
CA LYS A 91 9.38 20.21 -12.73
C LYS A 91 8.52 20.34 -11.46
N ASP A 92 7.48 19.51 -11.33
CA ASP A 92 6.55 19.46 -10.21
C ASP A 92 6.99 18.41 -9.16
N GLN A 93 8.26 17.99 -9.23
CA GLN A 93 8.89 17.00 -8.35
C GLN A 93 8.23 15.61 -8.40
N VAL A 94 7.54 15.28 -9.51
CA VAL A 94 6.86 13.99 -9.71
C VAL A 94 7.08 13.47 -11.12
N GLY A 95 7.42 12.20 -11.28
CA GLY A 95 7.69 11.64 -12.59
C GLY A 95 8.09 10.17 -12.55
N GLU A 96 8.29 9.57 -13.72
CA GLU A 96 8.83 8.22 -13.80
C GLU A 96 10.28 8.22 -13.33
N MET A 97 10.65 7.20 -12.56
CA MET A 97 12.00 7.05 -12.03
C MET A 97 12.83 6.15 -12.95
N PRO A 98 13.82 6.69 -13.64
CA PRO A 98 14.85 5.84 -14.19
C PRO A 98 16.03 5.62 -13.25
N GLU A 99 16.59 4.41 -13.28
CA GLU A 99 17.74 3.95 -12.47
C GLU A 99 18.88 3.43 -13.35
N GLU A 100 20.04 3.09 -12.78
CA GLU A 100 21.24 2.69 -13.54
C GLU A 100 21.44 1.16 -13.53
N THR A 101 21.01 0.46 -14.60
CA THR A 101 21.34 -0.97 -14.80
C THR A 101 21.51 -1.36 -16.28
N LYS A 102 22.58 -2.11 -16.58
CA LYS A 102 23.05 -2.52 -17.93
C LYS A 102 22.08 -3.31 -18.83
N LEU A 103 20.91 -3.74 -18.36
CA LEU A 103 20.06 -4.70 -19.08
C LEU A 103 18.82 -4.08 -19.75
N THR A 104 18.51 -2.80 -19.50
CA THR A 104 17.31 -2.12 -20.04
C THR A 104 17.57 -0.61 -20.21
N LEU A 105 18.74 -0.27 -20.74
CA LEU A 105 19.20 1.12 -20.87
C LEU A 105 18.52 1.83 -22.04
N ASP A 106 18.13 3.08 -21.83
CA ASP A 106 17.94 4.06 -22.89
C ASP A 106 19.30 4.48 -23.49
N ALA A 107 19.27 5.35 -24.51
CA ALA A 107 20.48 5.84 -25.16
C ALA A 107 21.43 6.61 -24.22
N ASP A 108 20.92 7.10 -23.09
CA ASP A 108 21.64 7.89 -22.10
C ASP A 108 22.08 7.05 -20.89
N GLY A 109 21.88 5.72 -20.91
CA GLY A 109 22.33 4.82 -19.86
C GLY A 109 21.37 4.69 -18.67
N TRP A 110 20.08 4.93 -18.87
CA TRP A 110 19.06 4.87 -17.82
C TRP A 110 18.04 3.76 -18.06
N LEU A 111 17.76 2.95 -17.04
CA LEU A 111 16.70 1.94 -17.00
C LEU A 111 15.39 2.58 -16.55
N HIS A 112 14.35 2.42 -17.35
CA HIS A 112 12.99 2.82 -17.00
C HIS A 112 12.34 1.82 -16.03
N THR A 113 12.26 2.15 -14.73
CA THR A 113 11.64 1.27 -13.71
C THR A 113 10.15 1.06 -13.93
N GLY A 114 9.50 1.97 -14.66
CA GLY A 114 8.06 2.02 -14.83
C GLY A 114 7.30 2.46 -13.57
N ASP A 115 7.99 2.89 -12.52
CA ASP A 115 7.39 3.37 -11.28
C ASP A 115 7.44 4.91 -11.22
N ILE A 116 6.42 5.53 -10.64
CA ILE A 116 6.31 6.98 -10.50
C ILE A 116 6.73 7.39 -9.08
N GLY A 117 7.78 8.18 -9.02
CA GLY A 117 8.33 8.76 -7.80
C GLY A 117 7.90 10.21 -7.64
N LYS A 118 7.82 10.65 -6.39
CA LYS A 118 7.68 12.05 -5.99
C LYS A 118 8.73 12.42 -4.97
N TRP A 119 9.48 13.49 -5.19
CA TRP A 119 10.34 14.05 -4.16
C TRP A 119 9.50 14.80 -3.14
N THR A 120 9.77 14.55 -1.85
CA THR A 120 9.21 15.33 -0.76
C THR A 120 10.06 16.58 -0.52
N ASP A 121 9.47 17.57 0.16
CA ASP A 121 10.18 18.80 0.56
C ASP A 121 11.40 18.55 1.46
N ARG A 122 11.53 17.32 1.98
CA ARG A 122 12.66 16.86 2.82
C ARG A 122 13.75 16.14 2.02
N GLY A 123 13.62 16.04 0.70
CA GLY A 123 14.56 15.33 -0.16
C GLY A 123 14.47 13.80 -0.06
N THR A 124 13.38 13.27 0.49
CA THR A 124 13.07 11.83 0.46
C THR A 124 12.18 11.50 -0.72
N LEU A 125 12.25 10.27 -1.19
CA LEU A 125 11.48 9.76 -2.30
C LEU A 125 10.20 9.08 -1.79
N LYS A 126 9.10 9.32 -2.49
CA LYS A 126 7.83 8.63 -2.27
C LYS A 126 7.38 7.97 -3.56
N ILE A 127 7.03 6.69 -3.51
CA ILE A 127 6.38 6.02 -4.63
C ILE A 127 4.91 6.40 -4.62
N VAL A 128 4.42 6.93 -5.73
CA VAL A 128 3.06 7.45 -5.83
C VAL A 128 2.21 6.72 -6.84
N ASP A 129 2.83 6.02 -7.81
CA ASP A 129 2.10 5.35 -8.87
C ASP A 129 3.00 4.38 -9.66
N ARG A 130 2.40 3.66 -10.62
CA ARG A 130 3.11 2.77 -11.57
C ARG A 130 2.61 2.97 -12.99
N LYS A 131 3.51 3.31 -13.92
CA LYS A 131 3.20 3.64 -15.32
C LYS A 131 2.41 2.55 -16.05
N LYS A 132 2.72 1.27 -15.79
CA LYS A 132 2.04 0.12 -16.43
C LYS A 132 0.73 -0.29 -15.75
N HIS A 133 0.41 0.25 -14.58
CA HIS A 133 -0.75 -0.18 -13.78
C HIS A 133 -1.89 0.85 -13.78
N ILE A 134 -1.78 1.91 -14.58
CA ILE A 134 -2.87 2.84 -14.86
C ILE A 134 -3.59 2.43 -16.13
N PHE A 135 -4.91 2.49 -16.09
CA PHE A 135 -5.74 2.40 -17.28
C PHE A 135 -6.52 3.71 -17.49
N LYS A 136 -6.74 4.01 -18.77
CA LYS A 136 -7.50 5.17 -19.21
C LYS A 136 -8.92 4.74 -19.53
N LEU A 137 -9.91 5.22 -18.78
CA LEU A 137 -11.32 4.93 -19.06
C LEU A 137 -11.72 5.51 -20.43
N SER A 138 -12.83 5.01 -20.99
CA SER A 138 -13.35 5.47 -22.29
C SER A 138 -13.64 6.98 -22.33
N GLN A 139 -13.78 7.60 -21.15
CA GLN A 139 -14.06 9.01 -20.94
C GLN A 139 -12.81 9.89 -20.97
N GLY A 140 -11.63 9.27 -21.09
CA GLY A 140 -10.35 9.97 -21.11
C GLY A 140 -9.70 10.16 -19.74
N GLU A 141 -10.38 9.75 -18.66
CA GLU A 141 -9.86 9.83 -17.29
C GLU A 141 -8.87 8.71 -17.01
N TYR A 142 -7.75 9.07 -16.38
CA TYR A 142 -6.72 8.13 -15.94
C TYR A 142 -6.97 7.74 -14.49
N VAL A 143 -6.96 6.43 -14.24
CA VAL A 143 -7.25 5.88 -12.92
C VAL A 143 -6.10 4.99 -12.48
N ALA A 144 -5.55 5.30 -11.30
CA ALA A 144 -4.61 4.45 -10.59
C ALA A 144 -5.38 3.53 -9.62
N PRO A 145 -5.53 2.22 -9.92
CA PRO A 145 -6.28 1.29 -9.08
C PRO A 145 -5.67 1.17 -7.68
N GLU A 146 -4.33 1.11 -7.58
CA GLU A 146 -3.59 0.98 -6.31
C GLU A 146 -3.94 2.09 -5.32
N LYS A 147 -4.12 3.33 -5.81
CA LYS A 147 -4.51 4.47 -4.98
C LYS A 147 -5.89 4.24 -4.36
N ILE A 148 -6.84 3.74 -5.16
CA ILE A 148 -8.21 3.45 -4.72
C ILE A 148 -8.22 2.27 -3.74
N GLU A 149 -7.48 1.21 -4.06
CA GLU A 149 -7.33 0.02 -3.21
C GLU A 149 -6.74 0.41 -1.84
N CYS A 150 -5.67 1.19 -1.80
CA CYS A 150 -5.05 1.65 -0.55
C CYS A 150 -6.02 2.47 0.31
N ILE A 151 -6.84 3.32 -0.31
CA ILE A 151 -7.84 4.11 0.41
C ILE A 151 -8.88 3.18 1.03
N TYR A 152 -9.43 2.24 0.27
CA TYR A 152 -10.45 1.33 0.81
C TYR A 152 -9.90 0.31 1.81
N LEU A 153 -8.62 -0.06 1.72
CA LEU A 153 -7.92 -0.87 2.72
C LEU A 153 -7.81 -0.16 4.09
N SER A 154 -8.00 1.16 4.17
CA SER A 154 -8.07 1.86 5.46
C SER A 154 -9.38 1.63 6.21
N SER A 155 -10.41 1.07 5.56
CA SER A 155 -11.64 0.65 6.22
C SER A 155 -11.38 -0.61 7.05
N LYS A 156 -11.80 -0.58 8.33
CA LYS A 156 -11.76 -1.73 9.22
C LYS A 156 -12.58 -2.93 8.71
N TYR A 157 -13.55 -2.71 7.82
CA TYR A 157 -14.39 -3.77 7.29
C TYR A 157 -13.76 -4.49 6.10
N VAL A 158 -12.71 -3.92 5.49
CA VAL A 158 -12.08 -4.44 4.28
C VAL A 158 -10.81 -5.20 4.66
N ALA A 159 -10.72 -6.47 4.26
CA ALA A 159 -9.49 -7.25 4.39
C ALA A 159 -8.63 -7.16 3.13
N GLN A 160 -9.26 -7.19 1.95
CA GLN A 160 -8.57 -7.03 0.67
C GLN A 160 -9.45 -6.22 -0.29
N CYS A 161 -8.81 -5.41 -1.13
CA CYS A 161 -9.47 -4.65 -2.19
C CYS A 161 -8.70 -4.85 -3.49
N PHE A 162 -9.43 -5.07 -4.58
CA PHE A 162 -8.88 -5.15 -5.92
C PHE A 162 -9.75 -4.33 -6.87
N VAL A 163 -9.14 -3.44 -7.65
CA VAL A 163 -9.83 -2.55 -8.58
C VAL A 163 -9.42 -2.89 -10.00
N TYR A 164 -10.40 -3.33 -10.79
CA TYR A 164 -10.26 -3.59 -12.20
C TYR A 164 -10.86 -2.46 -13.02
N GLY A 165 -10.16 -2.07 -14.07
CA GLY A 165 -10.69 -1.18 -15.11
C GLY A 165 -10.15 -1.56 -16.47
N GLU A 166 -10.96 -1.26 -17.47
CA GLU A 166 -10.66 -1.56 -18.88
C GLU A 166 -10.88 -0.30 -19.70
N SER A 167 -9.99 -0.04 -20.66
CA SER A 167 -10.00 1.23 -21.39
C SER A 167 -11.23 1.47 -22.26
N LEU A 168 -11.94 0.40 -22.62
CA LEU A 168 -13.18 0.46 -23.39
C LEU A 168 -14.41 0.68 -22.52
N LYS A 169 -14.27 0.69 -21.20
CA LYS A 169 -15.37 0.85 -20.25
C LYS A 169 -15.29 2.21 -19.58
N SER A 170 -16.46 2.73 -19.21
CA SER A 170 -16.60 4.00 -18.48
C SER A 170 -16.59 3.82 -16.96
N ARG A 171 -16.59 2.58 -16.46
CA ARG A 171 -16.74 2.27 -15.04
C ARG A 171 -15.64 1.34 -14.56
N LEU A 172 -15.27 1.51 -13.31
CA LEU A 172 -14.39 0.62 -12.56
C LEU A 172 -15.21 -0.47 -11.89
N VAL A 173 -14.59 -1.64 -11.71
CA VAL A 173 -15.14 -2.73 -10.92
C VAL A 173 -14.22 -2.95 -9.73
N GLY A 174 -14.72 -2.72 -8.52
CA GLY A 174 -14.03 -3.05 -7.28
C GLY A 174 -14.50 -4.40 -6.74
N VAL A 175 -13.56 -5.28 -6.43
CA VAL A 175 -13.78 -6.53 -5.69
C VAL A 175 -13.26 -6.31 -4.28
N ILE A 176 -14.14 -6.44 -3.30
CA ILE A 176 -13.84 -6.23 -1.88
C ILE A 176 -14.03 -7.55 -1.14
N VAL A 177 -13.00 -7.96 -0.41
CA VAL A 177 -13.06 -9.08 0.52
C VAL A 177 -13.24 -8.51 1.92
N PRO A 178 -14.37 -8.76 2.59
CA PRO A 178 -14.60 -8.21 3.91
C PRO A 178 -13.81 -8.94 5.00
N ASN A 179 -13.52 -8.24 6.10
CA ASN A 179 -12.82 -8.79 7.24
C ASN A 179 -13.76 -9.67 8.09
N GLN A 180 -13.53 -10.99 8.05
CA GLN A 180 -14.33 -11.99 8.73
C GLN A 180 -14.41 -11.78 10.25
N GLU A 181 -13.30 -11.45 10.90
CA GLU A 181 -13.26 -11.26 12.36
C GLU A 181 -14.12 -10.07 12.80
N ILE A 182 -14.00 -8.95 12.08
CA ILE A 182 -14.73 -7.71 12.41
C ILE A 182 -16.21 -7.83 12.07
N LEU A 183 -16.54 -8.46 10.94
CA LEU A 183 -17.93 -8.70 10.56
C LEU A 183 -18.65 -9.62 11.55
N THR A 184 -18.02 -10.72 11.96
CA THR A 184 -18.62 -11.67 12.92
C THR A 184 -18.92 -10.96 14.23
N ARG A 185 -17.96 -10.18 14.74
CA ARG A 185 -18.12 -9.38 15.96
C ARG A 185 -19.26 -8.36 15.85
N ILE A 186 -19.39 -7.68 14.72
CA ILE A 186 -20.45 -6.67 14.55
C ILE A 186 -21.82 -7.32 14.35
N ALA A 187 -21.89 -8.45 13.66
CA ALA A 187 -23.12 -9.23 13.52
C ALA A 187 -23.65 -9.73 14.86
N GLU A 188 -22.75 -10.16 15.76
CA GLU A 188 -23.10 -10.56 17.14
C GLU A 188 -23.57 -9.38 18.00
N PHE A 189 -22.90 -8.22 17.91
CA PHE A 189 -23.15 -7.11 18.83
C PHE A 189 -24.24 -6.13 18.38
N LYS A 190 -24.42 -5.91 17.06
CA LYS A 190 -25.32 -4.86 16.53
C LYS A 190 -26.58 -5.40 15.87
N LEU A 191 -26.52 -6.58 15.26
CA LEU A 191 -27.59 -7.06 14.39
C LEU A 191 -28.44 -8.17 15.04
N ASP A 192 -27.99 -8.80 16.13
CA ASP A 192 -28.63 -9.96 16.78
C ASP A 192 -28.80 -11.18 15.82
N VAL A 193 -28.11 -11.16 14.67
CA VAL A 193 -28.07 -12.23 13.66
C VAL A 193 -26.86 -13.16 13.88
N GLY A 194 -25.97 -12.83 14.83
CA GLY A 194 -24.63 -13.43 14.94
C GLY A 194 -24.51 -14.73 15.75
N ARG A 195 -25.57 -15.30 16.33
CA ARG A 195 -25.43 -16.60 17.04
C ARG A 195 -25.51 -17.77 16.08
N GLY A 196 -24.36 -18.13 15.51
CA GLY A 196 -24.16 -19.39 14.77
C GLY A 196 -24.26 -19.31 13.25
N CYS A 197 -24.35 -18.11 12.66
CA CYS A 197 -24.28 -17.94 11.22
C CYS A 197 -22.86 -18.13 10.69
N SER A 198 -22.75 -18.78 9.54
CA SER A 198 -21.52 -18.91 8.78
C SER A 198 -21.11 -17.58 8.15
N PHE A 199 -19.82 -17.43 7.83
CA PHE A 199 -19.32 -16.23 7.16
C PHE A 199 -20.02 -15.96 5.82
N GLU A 200 -20.39 -17.01 5.10
CA GLU A 200 -21.11 -16.91 3.83
C GLU A 200 -22.53 -16.34 4.00
N GLU A 201 -23.22 -16.70 5.08
CA GLU A 201 -24.55 -16.14 5.40
C GLU A 201 -24.46 -14.67 5.78
N LEU A 202 -23.44 -14.28 6.56
CA LEU A 202 -23.16 -12.88 6.88
C LEU A 202 -22.85 -12.06 5.62
N CYS A 203 -22.06 -12.61 4.70
CA CYS A 203 -21.76 -11.94 3.43
C CYS A 203 -22.98 -11.84 2.50
N ASN A 204 -24.01 -12.68 2.69
CA ASN A 204 -25.22 -12.64 1.89
C ASN A 204 -26.30 -11.71 2.46
N SER A 205 -26.28 -11.42 3.76
CA SER A 205 -27.17 -10.45 4.42
C SER A 205 -27.10 -9.07 3.76
N THR A 206 -28.28 -8.48 3.56
CA THR A 206 -28.40 -7.14 2.94
C THR A 206 -27.91 -6.06 3.90
N GLU A 207 -28.19 -6.22 5.18
CA GLU A 207 -27.82 -5.32 6.26
C GLU A 207 -26.30 -5.20 6.39
N VAL A 208 -25.58 -6.34 6.28
CA VAL A 208 -24.11 -6.35 6.32
C VAL A 208 -23.53 -5.69 5.07
N LYS A 209 -24.10 -5.95 3.88
CA LYS A 209 -23.65 -5.32 2.63
C LYS A 209 -23.83 -3.80 2.68
N GLU A 210 -24.96 -3.33 3.18
CA GLU A 210 -25.25 -1.90 3.33
C GLU A 210 -24.28 -1.24 4.32
N LEU A 211 -24.04 -1.86 5.48
CA LEU A 211 -23.09 -1.35 6.47
C LEU A 211 -21.66 -1.20 5.91
N VAL A 212 -21.18 -2.22 5.18
CA VAL A 212 -19.84 -2.19 4.58
C VAL A 212 -19.79 -1.16 3.45
N LEU A 213 -20.84 -1.06 2.64
CA LEU A 213 -20.91 -0.09 1.55
C LEU A 213 -20.93 1.35 2.06
N GLU A 214 -21.69 1.64 3.11
CA GLU A 214 -21.74 2.96 3.74
C GLU A 214 -20.36 3.39 4.25
N ASP A 215 -19.65 2.53 4.99
CA ASP A 215 -18.32 2.84 5.51
C ASP A 215 -17.30 3.09 4.38
N ILE A 216 -17.30 2.24 3.35
CA ILE A 216 -16.39 2.39 2.20
C ILE A 216 -16.69 3.70 1.43
N LEU A 217 -17.96 4.08 1.30
CA LEU A 217 -18.34 5.35 0.68
C LEU A 217 -17.92 6.55 1.54
N GLU A 218 -18.00 6.47 2.86
CA GLU A 218 -17.49 7.50 3.76
C GLU A 218 -15.97 7.65 3.67
N VAL A 219 -15.24 6.55 3.71
CA VAL A 219 -13.77 6.51 3.56
C VAL A 219 -13.35 7.10 2.21
N GLY A 220 -14.04 6.72 1.12
CA GLY A 220 -13.78 7.25 -0.22
C GLY A 220 -14.00 8.76 -0.30
N LYS A 221 -15.11 9.27 0.26
CA LYS A 221 -15.40 10.72 0.30
C LYS A 221 -14.38 11.47 1.15
N ALA A 222 -14.00 10.94 2.31
CA ALA A 222 -13.01 11.55 3.19
C ALA A 222 -11.63 11.64 2.52
N ALA A 223 -11.26 10.66 1.70
CA ALA A 223 -10.04 10.66 0.90
C ALA A 223 -10.12 11.49 -0.39
N GLY A 224 -11.26 12.13 -0.67
CA GLY A 224 -11.46 12.97 -1.85
C GLY A 224 -11.63 12.18 -3.16
N LEU A 225 -12.05 10.92 -3.11
CA LEU A 225 -12.41 10.18 -4.32
C LEU A 225 -13.69 10.78 -4.92
N ALA A 226 -13.58 11.30 -6.14
CA ALA A 226 -14.72 11.85 -6.87
C ALA A 226 -15.57 10.72 -7.46
N SER A 227 -16.90 10.85 -7.40
CA SER A 227 -17.80 10.01 -8.19
C SER A 227 -17.66 10.38 -9.66
N LEU A 228 -17.39 9.39 -10.53
CA LEU A 228 -17.25 9.56 -11.99
C LEU A 228 -18.58 9.87 -12.71
N ASN A 229 -19.62 10.30 -11.99
CA ASN A 229 -20.92 10.63 -12.55
C ASN A 229 -21.02 12.15 -12.78
N ARG A 230 -20.84 12.56 -14.03
CA ARG A 230 -21.48 13.72 -14.64
C ARG A 230 -22.39 13.26 -15.77
#